data_AF-A0A1F5LNN4-F1
#
_entry.id   AF-A0A1F5LNN4-F1
#
_cell.length_a   1.000
_cell.length_b   1.000
_cell.length_c   1.000
_cell.angle_alpha   90.00
_cell.angle_beta   90.00
_cell.angle_gamma   90.00
#
_symmetry.space_group_name_H-M   'P 1'
#
loop_
_entity.id
_entity.type
_entity.pdbx_description
1 polymer ?
#
loop_
_entity_poly.entity_id
_entity_poly.type
_entity_poly.pdbx_seq_one_letter_code
_entity_poly.pdbx_strand_id
1 'polypeptide(L)'
;MAARITVGQVPAMFARRQPKVFGISKRFQSTAPTTQNPAYPLYPSVAQLLREKGISKDDVSKIPASGPKGRLLKGDVLAYLGQIASDYPSTQASTLAKLAHLDLSNIKIAPAPAPAAPAPVEKEVVAAPPPMTSVAISVSLAAVLSAQKKIQDNLGVTVPLSRFLAAATDLANDELPRVGSNRSADELFDELLGAEPINTSRGDYIPELNAFEAPKTLSQPKPVEEDLIDFLSANSVKKSAPSAPVERLAEAAANVFSLTVPAGEEVRAKAFLERIKSLLSVEPARLVL
;
A
#
# COMPACT_ATOMS: atom_id res chain seq x y z
N MET A 1 71.21 0.48 -30.34
CA MET A 1 71.41 1.88 -29.90
C MET A 1 70.10 2.40 -29.36
N ALA A 2 70.04 2.66 -28.06
CA ALA A 2 68.85 3.13 -27.36
C ALA A 2 68.74 4.66 -27.46
N ALA A 3 67.59 5.18 -27.86
CA ALA A 3 67.27 6.60 -27.76
C ALA A 3 66.14 6.75 -26.72
N ARG A 4 66.53 7.21 -25.53
CA ARG A 4 65.63 7.64 -24.45
C ARG A 4 65.16 9.06 -24.80
N ILE A 5 63.86 9.28 -24.93
CA ILE A 5 63.28 10.63 -25.04
C ILE A 5 62.46 10.89 -23.78
N THR A 6 62.85 11.97 -23.12
CA THR A 6 62.38 12.48 -21.83
C THR A 6 60.94 13.00 -21.91
N VAL A 7 60.08 12.53 -20.99
CA VAL A 7 58.79 13.16 -20.70
C VAL A 7 59.07 14.44 -19.93
N GLY A 8 58.95 15.57 -20.62
CA GLY A 8 59.15 16.89 -20.02
C GLY A 8 58.42 17.96 -20.81
N GLN A 9 57.53 18.64 -20.10
CA GLN A 9 56.89 19.92 -20.44
C GLN A 9 55.62 19.86 -21.31
N VAL A 10 54.50 19.60 -20.62
CA VAL A 10 53.21 20.15 -21.04
C VAL A 10 53.19 21.64 -20.66
N PRO A 11 52.89 22.56 -21.60
CA PRO A 11 52.86 23.98 -21.32
C PRO A 11 51.74 24.33 -20.33
N ALA A 12 52.10 25.11 -19.31
CA ALA A 12 51.24 25.60 -18.22
C ALA A 12 50.17 26.63 -18.65
N MET A 13 49.68 26.56 -19.89
CA MET A 13 48.72 27.51 -20.48
C MET A 13 47.29 26.94 -20.60
N PHE A 14 47.07 25.68 -20.23
CA PHE A 14 45.72 25.07 -20.16
C PHE A 14 45.19 24.84 -18.75
N ALA A 15 45.84 25.35 -17.71
CA ALA A 15 45.28 25.46 -16.36
C ALA A 15 44.26 26.63 -16.28
N ARG A 16 43.26 26.63 -17.17
CA ARG A 16 42.09 27.51 -17.08
C ARG A 16 41.18 27.00 -15.97
N ARG A 17 41.39 27.56 -14.78
CA ARG A 17 40.36 27.99 -13.82
C ARG A 17 39.13 27.07 -13.74
N GLN A 18 39.28 25.95 -13.06
CA GLN A 18 38.15 25.39 -12.30
C GLN A 18 37.69 26.48 -11.33
N PRO A 19 36.42 26.95 -11.35
CA PRO A 19 35.95 27.81 -10.27
C PRO A 19 36.03 26.98 -9.00
N LYS A 20 36.87 27.42 -8.04
CA LYS A 20 36.77 26.95 -6.66
C LYS A 20 35.30 27.10 -6.29
N VAL A 21 34.60 25.98 -6.09
CA VAL A 21 33.31 25.97 -5.42
C VAL A 21 33.63 26.49 -4.02
N PHE A 22 33.48 27.79 -3.84
CA PHE A 22 33.40 28.38 -2.52
C PHE A 22 32.25 27.65 -1.85
N GLY A 23 32.57 26.80 -0.88
CA GLY A 23 31.58 26.21 0.00
C GLY A 23 30.61 27.31 0.42
N ILE A 24 29.31 27.05 0.30
CA ILE A 24 28.26 27.96 0.70
C ILE A 24 28.20 27.90 2.23
N SER A 25 29.28 28.28 2.91
CA SER A 25 29.27 28.72 4.29
C SER A 25 29.11 30.23 4.26
N LYS A 26 27.95 30.70 3.75
CA LYS A 26 27.49 32.06 4.03
C LYS A 26 27.25 32.12 5.54
N ARG A 27 28.24 32.69 6.24
CA ARG A 27 28.18 33.09 7.65
C ARG A 27 26.83 33.75 7.95
N PHE A 28 25.93 33.01 8.58
CA PHE A 28 24.86 33.60 9.40
C PHE A 28 25.50 34.05 10.72
N GLN A 29 26.39 35.04 10.66
CA GLN A 29 26.92 35.68 11.85
C GLN A 29 26.09 36.93 12.14
N SER A 30 25.20 36.82 13.12
CA SER A 30 24.61 37.97 13.81
C SER A 30 24.59 37.66 15.30
N THR A 31 25.74 37.86 15.94
CA THR A 31 25.89 37.85 17.40
C THR A 31 25.84 39.30 17.90
N ALA A 32 24.66 39.91 17.84
CA ALA A 32 24.23 41.09 18.62
C ALA A 32 22.80 41.49 18.20
N PRO A 33 21.90 41.87 19.13
CA PRO A 33 20.62 42.47 18.77
C PRO A 33 20.90 43.80 18.06
N THR A 34 20.82 43.78 16.74
CA THR A 34 21.03 44.97 15.91
C THR A 34 19.66 45.49 15.53
N THR A 35 19.50 46.81 15.51
CA THR A 35 18.28 47.46 15.03
C THR A 35 18.15 47.30 13.51
N GLN A 36 16.99 47.64 12.95
CA GLN A 36 16.73 47.48 11.51
C GLN A 36 17.83 48.14 10.67
N ASN A 37 18.46 47.34 9.80
CA ASN A 37 19.41 47.85 8.82
C ASN A 37 18.67 48.59 7.67
N PRO A 38 18.91 49.89 7.44
CA PRO A 38 18.22 50.67 6.40
C PRO A 38 18.59 50.23 4.97
N ALA A 39 19.65 49.45 4.80
CA ALA A 39 20.05 48.91 3.50
C ALA A 39 19.07 47.86 2.94
N TYR A 40 18.18 47.29 3.76
CA TYR A 40 17.20 46.30 3.33
C TYR A 40 15.77 46.84 3.45
N PRO A 41 14.96 46.78 2.37
CA PRO A 41 13.56 47.17 2.43
C PRO A 41 12.78 46.23 3.35
N LEU A 42 11.75 46.77 3.99
CA LEU A 42 10.81 46.02 4.81
C LEU A 42 10.04 45.00 3.95
N TYR A 43 9.73 43.83 4.53
CA TYR A 43 8.83 42.89 3.88
C TYR A 43 7.41 43.44 3.80
N PRO A 44 6.62 43.09 2.76
CA PRO A 44 5.24 43.56 2.63
C PRO A 44 4.37 43.24 3.85
N SER A 45 4.53 42.04 4.41
CA SER A 45 3.82 41.59 5.61
C SER A 45 4.19 42.39 6.86
N VAL A 46 5.46 42.78 6.99
CA VAL A 46 5.95 43.61 8.07
C VAL A 46 5.47 45.05 7.91
N ALA A 47 5.53 45.61 6.71
CA ALA A 47 5.04 46.96 6.42
C ALA A 47 3.53 47.08 6.67
N GLN A 48 2.76 46.06 6.28
CA GLN A 48 1.33 45.98 6.58
C GLN A 48 1.08 45.93 8.10
N LEU A 49 1.77 45.06 8.82
CA LEU A 49 1.62 44.92 10.28
C LEU A 49 1.95 46.22 11.01
N LEU A 50 3.07 46.87 10.65
CA LEU A 50 3.45 48.17 11.23
C LEU A 50 2.35 49.22 11.03
N ARG A 51 1.75 49.26 9.83
CA ARG A 51 0.63 50.16 9.52
C ARG A 51 -0.63 49.83 10.31
N GLU A 52 -0.99 48.55 10.41
CA GLU A 52 -2.16 48.08 11.18
C GLU A 52 -2.03 48.37 12.68
N LYS A 53 -0.81 48.31 13.21
CA LYS A 53 -0.52 48.55 14.62
C LYS A 53 -0.13 49.99 14.94
N GLY A 54 -0.16 50.87 13.94
CA GLY A 54 0.11 52.30 14.11
C GLY A 54 1.55 52.61 14.51
N ILE A 55 2.51 51.73 14.23
CA ILE A 55 3.92 51.94 14.57
C ILE A 55 4.53 52.88 13.53
N SER A 56 5.07 54.00 14.02
CA SER A 56 5.71 55.02 13.17
C SER A 56 7.07 54.53 12.64
N LYS A 57 7.54 55.08 11.52
CA LYS A 57 8.82 54.68 10.90
C LYS A 57 10.02 54.85 11.85
N ASP A 58 9.94 55.82 12.75
CA ASP A 58 10.99 56.14 13.73
C ASP A 58 11.05 55.09 14.86
N ASP A 59 9.92 54.49 15.21
CA ASP A 59 9.86 53.42 16.20
C ASP A 59 10.38 52.08 15.65
N VAL A 60 10.41 51.90 14.33
CA VAL A 60 10.97 50.69 13.71
C VAL A 60 12.47 50.56 13.99
N SER A 61 13.19 51.69 14.11
CA SER A 61 14.59 51.70 14.50
C SER A 61 14.84 51.26 15.95
N LYS A 62 13.80 51.20 16.81
CA LYS A 62 13.91 50.74 18.20
C LYS A 62 13.65 49.24 18.35
N ILE A 63 13.11 48.59 17.32
CA ILE A 63 12.76 47.16 17.37
C ILE A 63 14.04 46.34 17.13
N PRO A 64 14.36 45.37 18.01
CA PRO A 64 15.49 44.47 17.80
C PRO A 64 15.21 43.55 16.62
N ALA A 65 16.12 43.52 15.63
CA ALA A 65 15.97 42.67 14.45
C ALA A 65 16.71 41.34 14.62
N SER A 66 15.97 40.22 14.59
CA SER A 66 16.54 38.86 14.67
C SER A 66 16.85 38.28 13.28
N GLY A 67 16.36 38.92 12.20
CA GLY A 67 16.55 38.42 10.84
C GLY A 67 17.98 38.55 10.31
N PRO A 68 18.32 37.77 9.26
CA PRO A 68 19.66 37.75 8.69
C PRO A 68 20.06 39.16 8.24
N LYS A 69 21.28 39.57 8.62
CA LYS A 69 21.86 40.90 8.38
C LYS A 69 21.10 42.06 9.05
N GLY A 70 20.47 41.83 10.21
CA GLY A 70 19.74 42.85 10.96
C GLY A 70 18.43 43.24 10.27
N ARG A 71 17.77 42.26 9.64
CA ARG A 71 16.49 42.47 8.94
C ARG A 71 15.33 42.30 9.91
N LEU A 72 14.40 43.24 9.91
CA LEU A 72 13.18 43.15 10.70
C LEU A 72 12.27 42.01 10.21
N LEU A 73 11.92 41.08 11.10
CA LEU A 73 10.96 40.00 10.83
C LEU A 73 9.60 40.27 11.48
N LYS A 74 8.57 39.54 11.02
CA LYS A 74 7.23 39.60 11.62
C LYS A 74 7.27 39.26 13.11
N GLY A 75 8.05 38.25 13.50
CA GLY A 75 8.21 37.84 14.90
C GLY A 75 8.79 38.94 15.78
N ASP A 76 9.74 39.73 15.26
CA ASP A 76 10.36 40.84 15.99
C ASP A 76 9.34 41.93 16.34
N VAL A 77 8.46 42.27 15.39
CA VAL A 77 7.41 43.27 15.63
C VAL A 77 6.35 42.74 16.60
N LEU A 78 5.98 41.45 16.49
CA LEU A 78 5.05 40.82 17.42
C LEU A 78 5.60 40.71 18.84
N ALA A 79 6.91 40.45 18.98
CA ALA A 79 7.61 40.45 20.25
C ALA A 79 7.68 41.86 20.86
N TYR A 80 7.92 42.90 20.05
CA TYR A 80 7.86 44.29 20.48
C TYR A 80 6.47 44.71 20.98
N LEU A 81 5.41 44.18 20.37
CA LEU A 81 4.02 44.39 20.77
C LEU A 81 3.60 43.56 22.00
N GLY A 82 4.47 42.68 22.51
CA GLY A 82 4.17 41.79 23.64
C GLY A 82 3.20 40.65 23.32
N GLN A 83 2.91 40.38 22.04
CA GLN A 83 2.05 39.25 21.65
C GLN A 83 2.78 37.90 21.73
N ILE A 84 4.12 37.94 21.75
CA ILE A 84 5.02 36.80 21.86
C ILE A 84 6.11 37.18 22.86
N ALA A 85 6.72 36.20 23.53
CA ALA A 85 7.88 36.42 24.39
C ALA A 85 9.03 37.11 23.62
N SER A 86 9.71 38.07 24.28
CA SER A 86 10.79 38.88 23.70
C SER A 86 11.93 38.04 23.11
N ASP A 87 12.20 36.89 23.72
CA ASP A 87 13.34 36.03 23.40
C ASP A 87 12.99 34.94 22.39
N TYR A 88 11.71 34.84 21.98
CA TYR A 88 11.27 33.82 21.04
C TYR A 88 11.91 33.96 19.64
N PRO A 89 12.00 35.16 19.03
CA PRO A 89 12.61 35.30 17.71
C PRO A 89 14.11 34.97 17.70
N SER A 90 14.82 35.25 18.79
CA SER A 90 16.27 34.97 18.90
C SER A 90 16.53 33.48 19.15
N THR A 91 15.75 32.85 20.05
CA THR A 91 15.85 31.40 20.30
C THR A 91 15.45 30.59 19.06
N GLN A 92 14.41 31.00 18.34
CA GLN A 92 14.00 30.35 17.09
C GLN A 92 15.08 30.49 16.00
N ALA A 93 15.70 31.66 15.85
CA ALA A 93 16.82 31.81 14.92
C ALA A 93 17.99 30.88 15.28
N SER A 94 18.30 30.71 16.56
CA SER A 94 19.37 29.83 17.03
C SER A 94 19.07 28.34 16.78
N THR A 95 17.82 27.91 16.95
CA THR A 95 17.40 26.52 16.71
C THR A 95 17.38 26.20 15.23
N LEU A 96 16.88 27.12 14.40
CA LEU A 96 16.94 26.99 12.95
C LEU A 96 18.39 26.93 12.45
N ALA A 97 19.30 27.73 13.01
CA ALA A 97 20.72 27.67 12.64
C ALA A 97 21.35 26.32 12.98
N LYS A 98 20.95 25.70 14.10
CA LYS A 98 21.40 24.35 14.48
C LYS A 98 20.84 23.28 13.53
N LEU A 99 19.54 23.33 13.23
CA LEU A 99 18.86 22.34 12.37
C LEU A 99 19.19 22.51 10.88
N ALA A 100 19.61 23.70 10.45
CA ALA A 100 20.00 23.97 9.07
C ALA A 100 21.30 23.25 8.68
N HIS A 101 22.17 22.95 9.65
CA HIS A 101 23.33 22.10 9.43
C HIS A 101 22.90 20.64 9.59
N LEU A 102 22.94 19.86 8.50
CA LEU A 102 22.75 18.41 8.59
C LEU A 102 23.98 17.83 9.29
N ASP A 103 23.84 17.53 10.58
CA ASP A 103 24.89 16.87 11.37
C ASP A 103 25.03 15.41 10.94
N LEU A 104 25.90 15.17 9.96
CA LEU A 104 26.25 13.83 9.47
C LEU A 104 27.28 13.11 10.36
N SER A 105 27.67 13.71 11.49
CA SER A 105 28.74 13.24 12.37
C SER A 105 28.43 11.91 13.09
N ASN A 106 27.16 11.59 13.30
CA ASN A 106 26.71 10.36 13.96
C ASN A 106 26.14 9.29 13.00
N ILE A 107 26.35 9.45 11.69
CA ILE A 107 25.90 8.46 10.72
C ILE A 107 26.86 7.27 10.76
N LYS A 108 26.42 6.17 11.38
CA LYS A 108 27.04 4.86 11.20
C LYS A 108 26.78 4.42 9.76
N ILE A 109 27.80 4.55 8.90
CA ILE A 109 27.74 4.04 7.54
C ILE A 109 27.49 2.53 7.65
N ALA A 110 26.33 2.07 7.21
CA ALA A 110 26.08 0.65 7.06
C ALA A 110 27.15 0.11 6.09
N PRO A 111 27.86 -0.97 6.44
CA PRO A 111 28.88 -1.53 5.57
C PRO A 111 28.26 -1.80 4.20
N ALA A 112 28.92 -1.32 3.15
CA ALA A 112 28.49 -1.57 1.78
C ALA A 112 28.31 -3.08 1.57
N PRO A 113 27.23 -3.53 0.89
CA PRO A 113 27.05 -4.94 0.61
C PRO A 113 28.24 -5.43 -0.22
N ALA A 114 29.09 -6.23 0.42
CA ALA A 114 30.22 -6.86 -0.24
C ALA A 114 29.69 -7.77 -1.37
N PRO A 115 30.32 -7.78 -2.55
CA PRO A 115 29.93 -8.67 -3.62
C PRO A 115 30.12 -10.13 -3.17
N ALA A 116 29.10 -10.92 -3.48
CA ALA A 116 28.89 -12.29 -3.02
C ALA A 116 30.12 -13.21 -3.20
N ALA A 117 30.54 -13.83 -2.10
CA ALA A 117 31.22 -15.12 -2.06
C ALA A 117 30.77 -15.89 -0.79
N PRO A 118 30.59 -17.22 -0.85
CA PRO A 118 29.67 -17.95 0.03
C PRO A 118 30.22 -18.27 1.43
N ALA A 119 29.35 -18.06 2.43
CA ALA A 119 29.21 -18.64 3.78
C ALA A 119 30.45 -19.13 4.56
N PRO A 120 30.53 -18.74 5.85
CA PRO A 120 30.06 -19.65 6.88
C PRO A 120 29.15 -19.01 7.95
N VAL A 121 28.36 -19.89 8.57
CA VAL A 121 27.18 -19.66 9.40
C VAL A 121 27.53 -19.16 10.80
N GLU A 122 27.05 -17.98 11.20
CA GLU A 122 26.85 -17.59 12.61
C GLU A 122 25.50 -16.87 12.80
N LYS A 123 24.49 -17.68 13.16
CA LYS A 123 23.39 -17.41 14.12
C LYS A 123 22.85 -15.97 14.22
N GLU A 124 22.12 -15.54 13.19
CA GLU A 124 20.97 -14.66 13.40
C GLU A 124 19.73 -15.53 13.65
N VAL A 125 18.99 -15.17 14.68
CA VAL A 125 17.69 -15.76 15.02
C VAL A 125 16.74 -15.46 13.86
N VAL A 126 16.64 -16.42 12.94
CA VAL A 126 15.56 -16.52 11.98
C VAL A 126 14.27 -16.56 12.79
N ALA A 127 13.53 -15.46 12.81
CA ALA A 127 12.13 -15.48 13.15
C ALA A 127 11.51 -16.60 12.32
N ALA A 128 10.98 -17.61 13.00
CA ALA A 128 10.34 -18.75 12.37
C ALA A 128 9.41 -18.25 11.25
N PRO A 129 9.43 -18.86 10.06
CA PRO A 129 8.46 -18.50 9.02
C PRO A 129 7.07 -18.54 9.68
N PRO A 130 6.27 -17.47 9.60
CA PRO A 130 4.96 -17.46 10.22
C PRO A 130 4.22 -18.71 9.74
N PRO A 131 3.63 -19.51 10.65
CA PRO A 131 2.97 -20.74 10.25
C PRO A 131 1.93 -20.40 9.19
N MET A 132 2.12 -20.86 7.96
CA MET A 132 1.13 -20.66 6.91
C MET A 132 -0.01 -21.64 7.15
N THR A 133 -1.22 -21.11 7.27
CA THR A 133 -2.43 -21.89 7.48
C THR A 133 -3.24 -21.90 6.20
N SER A 134 -3.69 -23.08 5.78
CA SER A 134 -4.55 -23.25 4.61
C SER A 134 -6.01 -23.40 5.07
N VAL A 135 -6.87 -22.50 4.62
CA VAL A 135 -8.32 -22.57 4.87
C VAL A 135 -9.01 -22.90 3.55
N ALA A 136 -9.90 -23.89 3.55
CA ALA A 136 -10.60 -24.33 2.35
C ALA A 136 -12.12 -24.43 2.57
N ILE A 137 -12.91 -23.94 1.61
CA ILE A 137 -14.38 -24.02 1.60
C ILE A 137 -14.86 -24.51 0.23
N SER A 138 -15.83 -25.43 0.23
CA SER A 138 -16.53 -25.87 -0.99
C SER A 138 -17.66 -24.92 -1.37
N VAL A 139 -17.70 -24.51 -2.64
CA VAL A 139 -18.68 -23.58 -3.19
C VAL A 139 -19.25 -24.12 -4.50
N SER A 140 -20.57 -24.02 -4.68
CA SER A 140 -21.25 -24.43 -5.90
C SER A 140 -21.36 -23.26 -6.90
N LEU A 141 -20.97 -23.49 -8.15
CA LEU A 141 -21.02 -22.48 -9.23
C LEU A 141 -22.29 -22.54 -10.09
N ALA A 142 -23.29 -23.35 -9.70
CA ALA A 142 -24.50 -23.55 -10.49
C ALA A 142 -25.29 -22.24 -10.72
N ALA A 143 -25.36 -21.37 -9.70
CA ALA A 143 -26.04 -20.08 -9.79
C ALA A 143 -25.36 -19.15 -10.81
N VAL A 144 -24.02 -19.13 -10.83
CA VAL A 144 -23.22 -18.33 -11.78
C VAL A 144 -23.46 -18.80 -13.21
N LEU A 145 -23.46 -20.11 -13.47
CA LEU A 145 -23.74 -20.66 -14.79
C LEU A 145 -25.17 -20.33 -15.26
N SER A 146 -26.13 -20.34 -14.34
CA SER A 146 -27.51 -19.94 -14.66
C SER A 146 -27.62 -18.46 -15.03
N ALA A 147 -26.88 -17.59 -14.33
CA ALA A 147 -26.84 -16.16 -14.62
C ALA A 147 -26.12 -15.88 -15.94
N GLN A 148 -25.03 -16.59 -16.23
CA GLN A 148 -24.31 -16.49 -17.49
C GLN A 148 -25.23 -16.81 -18.67
N LYS A 149 -26.03 -17.89 -18.59
CA LYS A 149 -27.03 -18.24 -19.61
C LYS A 149 -28.07 -17.13 -19.77
N LYS A 150 -28.65 -16.64 -18.68
CA LYS A 150 -29.63 -15.55 -18.72
C LYS A 150 -29.09 -14.28 -19.37
N ILE A 151 -27.84 -13.91 -19.07
CA ILE A 151 -27.19 -12.73 -19.66
C ILE A 151 -26.94 -12.97 -21.16
N GLN A 152 -26.50 -14.17 -21.53
CA GLN A 152 -26.31 -14.56 -22.92
C GLN A 152 -27.63 -14.52 -23.70
N ASP A 153 -28.72 -15.00 -23.12
CA ASP A 153 -30.04 -15.03 -23.76
C ASP A 153 -30.62 -13.62 -23.92
N ASN A 154 -30.43 -12.74 -22.93
CA ASN A 154 -31.02 -11.38 -22.93
C ASN A 154 -30.17 -10.35 -23.68
N LEU A 155 -28.84 -10.40 -23.55
CA LEU A 155 -27.93 -9.38 -24.06
C LEU A 155 -27.08 -9.89 -25.23
N GLY A 156 -27.07 -11.20 -25.51
CA GLY A 156 -26.22 -11.80 -26.54
C GLY A 156 -24.72 -11.79 -26.21
N VAL A 157 -24.33 -11.30 -25.02
CA VAL A 157 -22.95 -11.19 -24.58
C VAL A 157 -22.63 -12.26 -23.55
N THR A 158 -21.61 -13.07 -23.82
CA THR A 158 -21.12 -14.08 -22.86
C THR A 158 -20.08 -13.46 -21.94
N VAL A 159 -20.42 -13.32 -20.66
CA VAL A 159 -19.46 -12.89 -19.63
C VAL A 159 -18.64 -14.09 -19.16
N PRO A 160 -17.29 -14.01 -19.13
CA PRO A 160 -16.44 -15.12 -18.70
C PRO A 160 -16.53 -15.35 -17.18
N LEU A 161 -16.42 -16.61 -16.75
CA LEU A 161 -16.44 -17.00 -15.33
C LEU A 161 -15.38 -16.28 -14.49
N SER A 162 -14.21 -16.00 -15.09
CA SER A 162 -13.14 -15.24 -14.43
C SER A 162 -13.57 -13.86 -13.97
N ARG A 163 -14.51 -13.20 -14.68
CA ARG A 163 -15.02 -11.87 -14.29
C ARG A 163 -15.88 -11.94 -13.03
N PHE A 164 -16.73 -12.95 -12.91
CA PHE A 164 -17.54 -13.17 -11.70
C PHE A 164 -16.65 -13.47 -10.50
N LEU A 165 -15.60 -14.26 -10.71
CA LEU A 165 -14.64 -14.58 -9.65
C LEU A 165 -13.86 -13.33 -9.23
N ALA A 166 -13.33 -12.55 -10.17
CA ALA A 166 -12.62 -11.30 -9.86
C ALA A 166 -13.51 -10.29 -9.13
N ALA A 167 -14.75 -10.10 -9.58
CA ALA A 167 -15.69 -9.21 -8.90
C ALA A 167 -16.05 -9.72 -7.50
N ALA A 168 -16.24 -11.03 -7.33
CA ALA A 168 -16.48 -11.62 -6.02
C ALA A 168 -15.28 -11.48 -5.08
N THR A 169 -14.05 -11.59 -5.60
CA THR A 169 -12.84 -11.41 -4.79
C THR A 169 -12.67 -9.97 -4.36
N ASP A 170 -12.88 -9.01 -5.27
CA ASP A 170 -12.75 -7.59 -4.98
C ASP A 170 -13.74 -7.17 -3.89
N LEU A 171 -15.01 -7.57 -4.02
CA LEU A 171 -16.04 -7.28 -3.02
C LEU A 171 -15.81 -8.02 -1.69
N ALA A 172 -15.33 -9.26 -1.73
CA ALA A 172 -15.03 -10.00 -0.51
C ALA A 172 -13.84 -9.39 0.25
N ASN A 173 -12.91 -8.77 -0.45
CA ASN A 173 -11.74 -8.08 0.09
C ASN A 173 -12.07 -6.73 0.73
N ASP A 174 -13.17 -6.07 0.34
CA ASP A 174 -13.50 -4.72 0.80
C ASP A 174 -13.82 -4.62 2.30
N GLU A 175 -14.59 -5.56 2.84
CA GLU A 175 -15.19 -5.41 4.18
C GLU A 175 -14.65 -6.38 5.24
N LEU A 176 -13.41 -6.84 5.15
CA LEU A 176 -12.95 -7.93 6.02
C LEU A 176 -12.83 -7.49 7.50
N PRO A 177 -13.04 -8.40 8.46
CA PRO A 177 -12.85 -8.05 9.87
C PRO A 177 -11.40 -7.64 10.11
N ARG A 178 -11.19 -6.52 10.82
CA ARG A 178 -9.86 -6.01 11.15
C ARG A 178 -9.13 -6.97 12.08
N VAL A 179 -7.85 -7.22 11.80
CA VAL A 179 -6.95 -8.01 12.65
C VAL A 179 -6.05 -7.05 13.42
N GLY A 180 -6.20 -7.04 14.75
CA GLY A 180 -5.44 -6.17 15.65
C GLY A 180 -6.17 -4.88 16.06
N SER A 181 -5.74 -4.31 17.19
CA SER A 181 -6.39 -3.16 17.85
C SER A 181 -5.79 -1.81 17.49
N ASN A 182 -4.87 -1.75 16.52
CA ASN A 182 -4.20 -0.51 16.15
C ASN A 182 -5.15 0.35 15.31
N ARG A 183 -5.64 1.44 15.90
CA ARG A 183 -6.42 2.50 15.24
C ARG A 183 -5.49 3.64 14.85
N SER A 184 -5.70 4.24 13.69
CA SER A 184 -4.94 5.43 13.29
C SER A 184 -5.37 6.64 14.13
N ALA A 185 -4.51 7.66 14.22
CA ALA A 185 -4.86 8.90 14.93
C ALA A 185 -6.09 9.58 14.31
N ASP A 186 -6.23 9.49 12.99
CA ASP A 186 -7.36 10.04 12.25
C ASP A 186 -8.65 9.28 12.55
N GLU A 187 -8.62 7.93 12.58
CA GLU A 187 -9.76 7.09 12.97
C GLU A 187 -10.26 7.42 14.38
N LEU A 188 -9.34 7.62 15.33
CA LEU A 188 -9.67 8.01 16.70
C LEU A 188 -10.22 9.43 16.78
N PHE A 189 -9.72 10.33 15.94
CA PHE A 189 -10.19 11.71 15.87
C PHE A 189 -11.61 11.78 15.27
N ASP A 190 -11.87 11.03 14.20
CA ASP A 190 -13.19 10.95 13.59
C ASP A 190 -14.20 10.31 14.56
N GLU A 191 -13.79 9.27 15.31
CA GLU A 191 -14.60 8.71 16.40
C GLU A 191 -14.91 9.76 17.49
N LEU A 192 -13.94 10.62 17.83
CA LEU A 192 -14.15 11.74 18.77
C LEU A 192 -15.13 12.79 18.20
N LEU A 193 -15.13 12.99 16.88
CA LEU A 193 -16.10 13.84 16.18
C LEU A 193 -17.48 13.18 16.01
N GLY A 194 -17.63 11.91 16.38
CA GLY A 194 -18.88 11.16 16.34
C GLY A 194 -19.08 10.28 15.11
N ALA A 195 -18.03 10.00 14.32
CA ALA A 195 -18.09 8.99 13.27
C ALA A 195 -18.21 7.58 13.84
N GLU A 196 -18.84 6.67 13.10
CA GLU A 196 -18.93 5.26 13.52
C GLU A 196 -17.55 4.58 13.46
N PRO A 197 -17.22 3.70 14.43
CA PRO A 197 -15.93 3.04 14.46
C PRO A 197 -15.78 2.07 13.28
N ILE A 198 -14.71 2.26 12.50
CA ILE A 198 -14.39 1.42 11.35
C ILE A 198 -13.85 0.07 11.84
N ASN A 199 -14.71 -0.95 11.87
CA ASN A 199 -14.36 -2.31 12.30
C ASN A 199 -13.87 -3.21 11.16
N THR A 200 -13.99 -2.75 9.92
CA THR A 200 -13.59 -3.47 8.72
C THR A 200 -12.28 -2.93 8.16
N SER A 201 -11.58 -3.76 7.39
CA SER A 201 -10.37 -3.37 6.68
C SER A 201 -10.29 -4.09 5.33
N ARG A 202 -9.73 -3.40 4.34
CA ARG A 202 -9.45 -3.99 3.03
C ARG A 202 -8.34 -5.02 3.10
N GLY A 203 -8.54 -6.17 2.49
CA GLY A 203 -7.54 -7.25 2.39
C GLY A 203 -7.17 -7.53 0.94
N ASP A 204 -6.07 -8.23 0.74
CA ASP A 204 -5.56 -8.59 -0.59
C ASP A 204 -5.50 -10.12 -0.74
N TYR A 205 -6.61 -10.81 -0.45
CA TYR A 205 -6.67 -12.26 -0.58
C TYR A 205 -6.99 -12.68 -2.02
N ILE A 206 -6.23 -13.66 -2.52
CA ILE A 206 -6.42 -14.25 -3.84
C ILE A 206 -6.76 -15.73 -3.64
N PRO A 207 -8.00 -16.16 -3.94
CA PRO A 207 -8.38 -17.55 -3.77
C PRO A 207 -7.75 -18.46 -4.83
N GLU A 208 -7.27 -19.61 -4.38
CA GLU A 208 -6.87 -20.70 -5.25
C GLU A 208 -8.06 -21.64 -5.48
N LEU A 209 -8.36 -21.90 -6.75
CA LEU A 209 -9.44 -22.77 -7.17
C LEU A 209 -8.92 -24.18 -7.38
N ASN A 210 -9.17 -25.06 -6.42
CA ASN A 210 -8.90 -26.48 -6.54
C ASN A 210 -10.21 -27.20 -6.89
N ALA A 211 -10.41 -27.45 -8.18
CA ALA A 211 -11.49 -28.31 -8.64
C ALA A 211 -11.16 -29.76 -8.28
N PHE A 212 -11.64 -30.23 -7.14
CA PHE A 212 -11.68 -31.66 -6.88
C PHE A 212 -12.77 -32.25 -7.77
N GLU A 213 -12.38 -32.87 -8.88
CA GLU A 213 -13.26 -33.83 -9.54
C GLU A 213 -13.58 -34.89 -8.50
N ALA A 214 -14.84 -34.92 -8.03
CA ALA A 214 -15.31 -36.01 -7.19
C ALA A 214 -14.90 -37.31 -7.91
N PRO A 215 -14.31 -38.30 -7.21
CA PRO A 215 -14.03 -39.58 -7.84
C PRO A 215 -15.36 -40.08 -8.36
N LYS A 216 -15.51 -40.07 -9.69
CA LYS A 216 -16.62 -40.74 -10.33
C LYS A 216 -16.46 -42.18 -9.89
N THR A 217 -17.22 -42.60 -8.89
CA THR A 217 -17.51 -44.00 -8.67
C THR A 217 -18.31 -44.42 -9.88
N LEU A 218 -17.59 -44.66 -10.98
CA LEU A 218 -18.05 -45.36 -12.16
C LEU A 218 -18.27 -46.81 -11.73
N SER A 219 -19.28 -47.04 -10.89
CA SER A 219 -20.07 -48.24 -11.05
C SER A 219 -20.92 -48.00 -12.28
N GLN A 220 -20.30 -48.14 -13.46
CA GLN A 220 -21.07 -48.53 -14.62
C GLN A 220 -21.70 -49.87 -14.26
N PRO A 221 -23.04 -50.04 -14.31
CA PRO A 221 -23.56 -51.40 -14.34
C PRO A 221 -22.96 -52.01 -15.60
N LYS A 222 -22.07 -53.01 -15.42
CA LYS A 222 -21.71 -53.90 -16.54
C LYS A 222 -23.03 -54.36 -17.16
N PRO A 223 -23.19 -54.34 -18.50
CA PRO A 223 -24.34 -55.00 -19.10
C PRO A 223 -24.29 -56.44 -18.60
N VAL A 224 -25.32 -56.84 -17.87
CA VAL A 224 -25.52 -58.25 -17.55
C VAL A 224 -25.76 -58.90 -18.90
N GLU A 225 -24.83 -59.75 -19.33
CA GLU A 225 -25.06 -60.61 -20.48
C GLU A 225 -26.34 -61.39 -20.17
N GLU A 226 -27.38 -61.19 -20.98
CA GLU A 226 -28.62 -61.95 -20.84
C GLU A 226 -28.27 -63.41 -21.13
N ASP A 227 -28.33 -64.26 -20.10
CA ASP A 227 -28.04 -65.68 -20.22
C ASP A 227 -28.97 -66.29 -21.28
N LEU A 228 -28.39 -67.07 -22.19
CA LEU A 228 -29.10 -67.74 -23.30
C LEU A 228 -30.31 -68.59 -22.82
N ILE A 229 -30.31 -68.97 -21.54
CA ILE A 229 -31.36 -69.75 -20.90
C ILE A 229 -32.62 -68.89 -20.63
N ASP A 230 -32.45 -67.59 -20.36
CA ASP A 230 -33.56 -66.64 -20.20
C ASP A 230 -34.20 -66.29 -21.54
N PHE A 231 -33.43 -66.28 -22.64
CA PHE A 231 -33.96 -66.07 -23.99
C PHE A 231 -34.77 -67.25 -24.53
N LEU A 232 -34.42 -68.48 -24.14
CA LEU A 232 -35.11 -69.71 -24.56
C LEU A 232 -36.32 -70.04 -23.68
N SER A 233 -36.35 -69.54 -22.45
CA SER A 233 -37.54 -69.62 -21.60
C SER A 233 -38.45 -68.45 -21.96
N ALA A 234 -39.49 -68.69 -22.75
CA ALA A 234 -40.41 -67.66 -23.26
C ALA A 234 -41.29 -67.02 -22.16
N ASN A 235 -40.69 -66.42 -21.14
CA ASN A 235 -41.37 -65.71 -20.07
C ASN A 235 -40.96 -64.23 -20.07
N SER A 236 -41.55 -63.48 -21.00
CA SER A 236 -41.28 -62.06 -21.19
C SER A 236 -41.87 -61.21 -20.04
N VAL A 237 -41.07 -60.91 -19.01
CA VAL A 237 -41.39 -59.81 -18.10
C VAL A 237 -41.02 -58.51 -18.79
N LYS A 238 -42.04 -57.71 -19.13
CA LYS A 238 -41.93 -56.40 -19.79
C LYS A 238 -41.05 -55.47 -18.95
N LYS A 239 -39.87 -55.10 -19.48
CA LYS A 239 -39.01 -54.07 -18.88
C LYS A 239 -39.10 -52.79 -19.71
N SER A 240 -39.37 -51.69 -19.01
CA SER A 240 -39.56 -50.34 -19.52
C SER A 240 -38.34 -49.80 -20.25
N ALA A 241 -38.59 -49.05 -21.32
CA ALA A 241 -37.58 -48.38 -22.13
C ALA A 241 -36.67 -47.45 -21.31
N PRO A 242 -35.35 -47.38 -21.61
CA PRO A 242 -34.48 -46.38 -21.02
C PRO A 242 -34.79 -45.01 -21.66
N SER A 243 -35.17 -44.04 -20.82
CA SER A 243 -35.24 -42.64 -21.21
C SER A 243 -33.86 -42.14 -21.65
N ALA A 244 -33.82 -41.39 -22.74
CA ALA A 244 -32.64 -40.72 -23.29
C ALA A 244 -31.80 -40.00 -22.20
N PRO A 245 -30.48 -39.85 -22.40
CA PRO A 245 -29.65 -39.07 -21.48
C PRO A 245 -30.05 -37.62 -21.62
N VAL A 246 -30.83 -37.12 -20.68
CA VAL A 246 -30.89 -35.69 -20.40
C VAL A 246 -29.46 -35.28 -20.11
N GLU A 247 -28.91 -34.38 -20.92
CA GLU A 247 -27.68 -33.66 -20.63
C GLU A 247 -27.81 -33.12 -19.21
N ARG A 248 -27.20 -33.81 -18.26
CA ARG A 248 -27.08 -33.34 -16.89
C ARG A 248 -26.16 -32.14 -16.98
N LEU A 249 -26.76 -30.97 -17.07
CA LEU A 249 -26.10 -29.69 -16.85
C LEU A 249 -25.27 -29.82 -15.58
N ALA A 250 -23.96 -30.03 -15.75
CA ALA A 250 -22.91 -30.02 -14.74
C ALA A 250 -23.47 -30.13 -13.32
N GLU A 251 -23.82 -31.36 -12.92
CA GLU A 251 -24.16 -31.69 -11.53
C GLU A 251 -23.14 -30.99 -10.63
N ALA A 252 -23.64 -30.16 -9.72
CA ALA A 252 -22.90 -29.21 -8.90
C ALA A 252 -21.49 -29.70 -8.51
N ALA A 253 -20.49 -29.40 -9.34
CA ALA A 253 -19.11 -29.65 -9.00
C ALA A 253 -18.82 -28.77 -7.77
N ALA A 254 -18.60 -29.41 -6.63
CA ALA A 254 -18.25 -28.75 -5.39
C ALA A 254 -16.80 -28.27 -5.52
N ASN A 255 -16.62 -27.09 -6.10
CA ASN A 255 -15.30 -26.52 -6.31
C ASN A 255 -14.77 -26.05 -4.95
N VAL A 256 -13.54 -26.46 -4.62
CA VAL A 256 -12.91 -26.11 -3.34
C VAL A 256 -12.07 -24.86 -3.56
N PHE A 257 -12.39 -23.81 -2.82
CA PHE A 257 -11.63 -22.57 -2.77
C PHE A 257 -10.69 -22.64 -1.58
N SER A 258 -9.38 -22.55 -1.81
CA SER A 258 -8.35 -22.54 -0.77
C SER A 258 -7.64 -21.20 -0.69
N LEU A 259 -7.30 -20.79 0.53
CA LEU A 259 -6.44 -19.64 0.82
C LEU A 259 -5.29 -20.05 1.71
N THR A 260 -4.09 -19.60 1.38
CA THR A 260 -2.88 -19.71 2.19
C THR A 260 -2.61 -18.39 2.88
N VAL A 261 -2.69 -18.36 4.22
CA VAL A 261 -2.66 -17.12 5.00
C VAL A 261 -1.74 -17.28 6.22
N PRO A 262 -0.99 -16.24 6.65
CA PRO A 262 -0.20 -16.27 7.88
C PRO A 262 -1.03 -16.58 9.14
N ALA A 263 -0.43 -17.29 10.09
CA ALA A 263 -1.04 -17.60 11.37
C ALA A 263 -1.41 -16.30 12.12
N GLY A 264 -2.71 -16.13 12.36
CA GLY A 264 -3.30 -14.93 12.97
C GLY A 264 -4.47 -14.36 12.18
N GLU A 265 -4.56 -14.65 10.88
CA GLU A 265 -5.63 -14.14 10.01
C GLU A 265 -6.66 -15.20 9.59
N GLU A 266 -6.67 -16.37 10.26
CA GLU A 266 -7.58 -17.47 9.93
C GLU A 266 -9.06 -17.06 9.95
N VAL A 267 -9.46 -16.21 10.91
CA VAL A 267 -10.83 -15.71 11.03
C VAL A 267 -11.19 -14.85 9.81
N ARG A 268 -10.22 -14.04 9.36
CA ARG A 268 -10.38 -13.18 8.19
C ARG A 268 -10.48 -14.01 6.90
N ALA A 269 -9.64 -15.03 6.78
CA ALA A 269 -9.67 -15.98 5.67
C ALA A 269 -10.99 -16.76 5.60
N LYS A 270 -11.52 -17.22 6.74
CA LYS A 270 -12.84 -17.88 6.80
C LYS A 270 -13.97 -16.94 6.38
N ALA A 271 -14.00 -15.73 6.95
CA ALA A 271 -15.00 -14.71 6.60
C ALA A 271 -14.95 -14.34 5.10
N PHE A 272 -13.75 -14.23 4.53
CA PHE A 272 -13.56 -14.01 3.09
C PHE A 272 -14.18 -15.13 2.26
N LEU A 273 -13.85 -16.39 2.55
CA LEU A 273 -14.35 -17.54 1.80
C LEU A 273 -15.87 -17.71 1.95
N GLU A 274 -16.42 -17.43 3.13
CA GLU A 274 -17.87 -17.42 3.37
C GLU A 274 -18.58 -16.33 2.56
N ARG A 275 -17.97 -15.16 2.41
CA ARG A 275 -18.50 -14.10 1.56
C ARG A 275 -18.43 -14.41 0.08
N ILE A 276 -17.33 -14.98 -0.40
CA ILE A 276 -17.27 -15.46 -1.78
C ILE A 276 -18.40 -16.48 -2.03
N LYS A 277 -18.60 -17.40 -1.07
CA LYS A 277 -19.70 -18.36 -1.15
C LYS A 277 -21.06 -17.67 -1.20
N SER A 278 -21.31 -16.63 -0.40
CA SER A 278 -22.60 -15.92 -0.41
C SER A 278 -22.79 -15.11 -1.70
N LEU A 279 -21.79 -14.38 -2.17
CA LEU A 279 -21.84 -13.58 -3.40
C LEU A 279 -22.11 -14.44 -4.65
N LEU A 280 -21.45 -15.60 -4.74
CA LEU A 280 -21.61 -16.49 -5.88
C LEU A 280 -22.92 -17.30 -5.85
N SER A 281 -23.51 -17.51 -4.66
CA SER A 281 -24.74 -18.31 -4.50
C SER A 281 -26.03 -17.49 -4.49
N VAL A 282 -26.04 -16.30 -3.88
CA VAL A 282 -27.26 -15.50 -3.68
C VAL A 282 -27.57 -14.69 -4.94
N GLU A 283 -26.63 -13.88 -5.44
CA GLU A 283 -26.88 -12.95 -6.56
C GLU A 283 -25.65 -12.72 -7.46
N PRO A 284 -25.26 -13.71 -8.29
CA PRO A 284 -24.12 -13.56 -9.20
C PRO A 284 -24.35 -12.48 -10.28
N ALA A 285 -25.61 -12.11 -10.58
CA ALA A 285 -25.93 -11.09 -11.57
C ALA A 285 -25.51 -9.67 -11.13
N ARG A 286 -25.49 -9.38 -9.82
CA ARG A 286 -25.03 -8.08 -9.29
C ARG A 286 -23.52 -7.89 -9.45
N LEU A 287 -22.76 -8.96 -9.66
CA LEU A 287 -21.31 -8.89 -9.79
C LEU A 287 -20.85 -8.35 -11.16
N VAL A 288 -21.77 -8.20 -12.11
CA VAL A 288 -21.46 -7.85 -13.50
C VAL A 288 -22.10 -6.53 -13.94
N LEU A 289 -23.23 -6.16 -13.33
CA LEU A 289 -23.94 -4.90 -13.59
C LEU A 289 -23.28 -3.74 -12.84
#